data_AF-A0A943RDL4-F1
#
_entry.id   AF-A0A943RDL4-F1
#
_cell.length_a   1.000
_cell.length_b   1.000
_cell.length_c   1.000
_cell.angle_alpha   90.00
_cell.angle_beta   90.00
_cell.angle_gamma   90.00
#
_symmetry.space_group_name_H-M   'P 1'
#
loop_
_entity.id
_entity.type
_entity.pdbx_description
1 polymer ?
#
loop_
_entity_poly.entity_id
_entity_poly.type
_entity_poly.pdbx_seq_one_letter_code
_entity_poly.pdbx_strand_id
1 'polypeptide(L)'
;MKAKKSRVVLSSVSVLLVLSLLAGMTMAWFTDTEKVNANFTAGVLDISVKPGETDVTDLTFENLRPMLYDNFYKELEPNGNEKWVNDVTQDKTTDLDDEDYAPVPAYFKPVTITNEGTLPTKVKLSLEIAQDYACKEGEKQFVAEDLANGTMTASQPDSPICENKLEKVLKVFVYKQVGETWTKVEDVNLNTAYDEAKANPDEAASGNTAKETNNTYMTTMLPAHGTATYVIAGYLPETVDNAYQGKHYHSKLVLNAYQMDDTDAGVPDEGGSSSTDPEEAVAINSEEDLKKIGQNMDGDFVLNDDITLTSDWTPLGMDGDSTKPFTGTFDGQGHTISGLNVSKSDKISVGLFAVNSGTIQDVNIVAEEILGSSSVGAVAGSNEAAGTLLNVHVTAEGVRGQSNVGGLVGTNRGNVSRCSADTTVTVTATQGVGGFAGDNSGVIEESWAVTGINVDQQQSTNLDVGGFVGSNQNSGTIRNCYVIARDTIAGLFNVGGFASLNQYGSTIENCYAVTTDKIQCSDTVSAGVAVNENGTIKNCYAVSTAAVGSGEFQKVEESALKGTLPQGFDASVWTAAEGEYPQLANNPQA
;
A
#
# COMPACT_ATOMS: atom_id res chain seq x y z
N MET A 1 38.66 4.15 -84.79
CA MET A 1 38.52 3.45 -83.50
C MET A 1 37.65 4.28 -82.54
N LYS A 2 36.39 3.90 -82.25
CA LYS A 2 35.58 4.60 -81.21
C LYS A 2 34.49 3.75 -80.52
N ALA A 3 34.50 2.42 -80.66
CA ALA A 3 33.44 1.53 -80.15
C ALA A 3 33.89 0.45 -79.14
N LYS A 4 35.16 0.44 -78.71
CA LYS A 4 35.68 -0.53 -77.71
C LYS A 4 35.71 -0.02 -76.25
N LYS A 5 35.62 1.30 -76.00
CA LYS A 5 35.68 1.84 -74.63
C LYS A 5 34.35 1.72 -73.87
N SER A 6 33.19 1.98 -74.48
CA SER A 6 31.91 1.99 -73.75
C SER A 6 31.49 0.61 -73.23
N ARG A 7 31.76 -0.49 -73.96
CA ARG A 7 31.45 -1.85 -73.50
C ARG A 7 32.31 -2.29 -72.31
N VAL A 8 33.57 -1.87 -72.24
CA VAL A 8 34.43 -2.12 -71.06
C VAL A 8 33.91 -1.31 -69.88
N VAL A 9 33.61 -0.02 -70.07
CA VAL A 9 33.05 0.84 -69.00
C VAL A 9 31.71 0.29 -68.48
N LEU A 10 30.78 -0.13 -69.35
CA LEU A 10 29.53 -0.76 -68.90
C LEU A 10 29.79 -2.04 -68.11
N SER A 11 30.70 -2.90 -68.56
CA SER A 11 31.05 -4.14 -67.85
C SER A 11 31.68 -3.85 -66.48
N SER A 12 32.54 -2.84 -66.37
CA SER A 12 33.12 -2.41 -65.10
C SER A 12 32.05 -1.84 -64.15
N VAL A 13 31.10 -1.05 -64.66
CA VAL A 13 29.98 -0.51 -63.88
C VAL A 13 29.06 -1.63 -63.40
N SER A 14 28.70 -2.60 -64.25
CA SER A 14 27.86 -3.73 -63.83
C SER A 14 28.56 -4.63 -62.81
N VAL A 15 29.87 -4.87 -62.93
CA VAL A 15 30.64 -5.63 -61.92
C VAL A 15 30.73 -4.87 -60.60
N LEU A 16 30.95 -3.56 -60.62
CA LEU A 16 30.88 -2.70 -59.43
C LEU A 16 29.49 -2.75 -58.78
N LEU A 17 28.42 -2.71 -59.57
CA LEU A 17 27.04 -2.69 -59.07
C LEU A 17 26.64 -4.04 -58.43
N VAL A 18 27.11 -5.15 -58.98
CA VAL A 18 26.97 -6.49 -58.37
C VAL A 18 27.83 -6.64 -57.11
N LEU A 19 29.05 -6.09 -57.09
CA LEU A 19 29.88 -6.05 -55.88
C LEU A 19 29.25 -5.22 -54.75
N SER A 20 28.62 -4.07 -55.06
CA SER A 20 27.89 -3.28 -54.07
C SER A 20 26.62 -3.98 -53.57
N LEU A 21 25.93 -4.76 -54.42
CA LEU A 21 24.77 -5.56 -54.00
C LEU A 21 25.18 -6.75 -53.11
N LEU A 22 26.29 -7.43 -53.42
CA LEU A 22 26.83 -8.50 -52.58
C LEU A 22 27.34 -7.96 -51.24
N ALA A 23 28.02 -6.81 -51.21
CA ALA A 23 28.40 -6.14 -49.97
C ALA A 23 27.18 -5.72 -49.15
N GLY A 24 26.11 -5.24 -49.80
CA GLY A 24 24.84 -4.91 -49.14
C GLY A 24 24.16 -6.12 -48.51
N MET A 25 24.15 -7.27 -49.17
CA MET A 25 23.53 -8.50 -48.64
C MET A 25 24.30 -9.14 -47.48
N THR A 26 25.60 -8.87 -47.32
CA THR A 26 26.35 -9.26 -46.11
C THR A 26 26.37 -8.19 -45.01
N MET A 27 25.93 -6.96 -45.30
CA MET A 27 25.72 -5.90 -44.30
C MET A 27 24.28 -5.89 -43.75
N ALA A 28 23.30 -6.50 -44.43
CA ALA A 28 21.93 -6.59 -43.93
C ALA A 28 21.73 -7.49 -42.69
N TRP A 29 22.81 -8.01 -42.08
CA TRP A 29 22.79 -8.77 -40.83
C TRP A 29 23.67 -8.15 -39.72
N PHE A 30 24.15 -6.92 -39.90
CA PHE A 30 24.69 -6.08 -38.81
C PHE A 30 24.48 -4.60 -39.18
N THR A 31 24.01 -3.80 -38.21
CA THR A 31 23.64 -2.37 -38.31
C THR A 31 22.26 -2.04 -38.90
N ASP A 32 21.23 -2.20 -38.08
CA ASP A 32 20.37 -1.04 -37.77
C ASP A 32 20.39 -0.79 -36.26
N THR A 33 21.24 0.14 -35.84
CA THR A 33 21.32 0.69 -34.48
C THR A 33 22.04 2.03 -34.54
N GLU A 34 21.56 2.97 -35.36
CA GLU A 34 22.00 4.35 -35.19
C GLU A 34 21.47 4.89 -33.86
N LYS A 35 22.38 5.06 -32.90
CA LYS A 35 22.11 5.76 -31.64
C LYS A 35 21.80 7.22 -31.93
N VAL A 36 20.52 7.53 -32.09
CA VAL A 36 20.05 8.91 -31.92
C VAL A 36 20.30 9.27 -30.46
N ASN A 37 21.27 10.13 -30.21
CA ASN A 37 21.76 10.44 -28.85
C ASN A 37 20.83 11.46 -28.15
N ALA A 38 19.52 11.16 -28.15
CA ALA A 38 18.48 11.84 -27.40
C ALA A 38 18.02 10.89 -26.30
N ASN A 39 18.63 11.04 -25.13
CA ASN A 39 18.33 10.29 -23.93
C ASN A 39 16.87 10.54 -23.49
N PHE A 40 15.94 9.70 -23.92
CA PHE A 40 14.86 9.26 -23.04
C PHE A 40 15.39 8.10 -22.20
N THR A 41 16.33 8.43 -21.31
CA THR A 41 16.63 7.58 -20.17
C THR A 41 15.39 7.60 -19.30
N ALA A 42 14.81 6.44 -18.99
CA ALA A 42 13.91 6.32 -17.84
C ALA A 42 14.59 7.04 -16.66
N GLY A 43 13.87 7.97 -16.02
CA GLY A 43 14.48 9.06 -15.25
C GLY A 43 15.65 8.56 -14.41
N VAL A 44 16.87 9.03 -14.72
CA VAL A 44 18.07 8.61 -14.00
C VAL A 44 17.78 8.81 -12.52
N LEU A 45 17.79 7.71 -11.77
CA LEU A 45 17.72 7.73 -10.32
C LEU A 45 19.07 8.25 -9.81
N ASP A 46 19.30 9.55 -10.05
CA ASP A 46 20.38 10.33 -9.48
C ASP A 46 20.04 10.49 -7.99
N ILE A 47 20.29 9.44 -7.21
CA ILE A 47 20.47 9.60 -5.77
C ILE A 47 21.82 10.27 -5.59
N SER A 48 21.82 11.59 -5.66
CA SER A 48 22.93 12.39 -5.16
C SER A 48 22.88 12.36 -3.63
N VAL A 49 23.40 11.27 -3.06
CA VAL A 49 24.12 11.40 -1.80
C VAL A 49 25.34 12.26 -2.11
N LYS A 50 25.28 13.54 -1.74
CA LYS A 50 26.46 14.39 -1.58
C LYS A 50 26.57 14.76 -0.10
N PRO A 51 27.64 14.30 0.55
CA PRO A 51 28.90 15.03 0.47
C PRO A 51 29.69 14.74 -0.81
N GLY A 52 30.25 15.78 -1.42
CA GLY A 52 30.97 15.68 -2.70
C GLY A 52 32.41 15.17 -2.58
N GLU A 53 32.68 14.14 -1.78
CA GLU A 53 33.98 13.45 -1.73
C GLU A 53 33.80 11.93 -1.74
N THR A 54 34.79 11.20 -2.26
CA THR A 54 34.82 9.73 -2.35
C THR A 54 35.11 9.05 -1.00
N ASP A 55 34.66 9.66 0.09
CA ASP A 55 34.90 9.22 1.46
C ASP A 55 33.59 8.67 2.03
N VAL A 56 33.50 7.34 2.08
CA VAL A 56 32.46 6.64 2.85
C VAL A 56 32.71 6.93 4.32
N THR A 57 32.03 7.93 4.87
CA THR A 57 32.07 8.20 6.31
C THR A 57 31.24 7.16 7.05
N ASP A 58 31.91 6.16 7.63
CA ASP A 58 31.27 5.13 8.45
C ASP A 58 30.46 5.76 9.60
N LEU A 59 29.33 5.16 9.95
CA LEU A 59 28.52 5.57 11.09
C LEU A 59 29.18 5.06 12.37
N THR A 60 30.09 5.86 12.92
CA THR A 60 30.78 5.55 14.17
C THR A 60 30.06 6.16 15.37
N PHE A 61 29.75 5.32 16.35
CA PHE A 61 29.40 5.73 17.70
C PHE A 61 30.63 5.53 18.58
N GLU A 62 31.20 6.64 19.04
CA GLU A 62 32.46 6.70 19.77
C GLU A 62 32.23 7.37 21.13
N ASN A 63 33.00 6.94 22.14
CA ASN A 63 32.94 7.42 23.52
C ASN A 63 31.54 7.38 24.18
N LEU A 64 30.67 6.46 23.76
CA LEU A 64 29.36 6.26 24.39
C LEU A 64 29.51 5.82 25.85
N ARG A 65 28.51 6.18 26.68
CA ARG A 65 28.43 5.81 28.10
C ARG A 65 27.02 5.28 28.42
N PRO A 66 26.88 4.36 29.39
CA PRO A 66 25.58 3.90 29.88
C PRO A 66 24.77 5.10 30.40
N MET A 67 23.47 5.15 30.07
CA MET A 67 22.60 6.25 30.49
C MET A 67 21.16 5.77 30.74
N LEU A 68 20.47 6.43 31.68
CA LEU A 68 19.03 6.30 31.92
C LEU A 68 18.23 6.68 30.65
N TYR A 69 17.27 5.84 30.27
CA TYR A 69 16.43 6.05 29.08
C TYR A 69 15.71 7.41 29.08
N ASP A 70 15.17 7.82 30.22
CA ASP A 70 14.48 9.13 30.38
C ASP A 70 15.41 10.33 30.14
N ASN A 71 16.71 10.19 30.39
CA ASN A 71 17.69 11.25 30.14
C ASN A 71 18.15 11.25 28.67
N PHE A 72 18.30 10.07 28.06
CA PHE A 72 18.51 9.93 26.62
C PHE A 72 17.37 10.59 25.81
N TYR A 73 16.12 10.49 26.27
CA TYR A 73 15.00 11.20 25.63
C TYR A 73 15.06 12.72 25.77
N LYS A 74 15.51 13.25 26.92
CA LYS A 74 15.68 14.71 27.10
C LYS A 74 16.78 15.27 26.21
N GLU A 75 17.88 14.53 26.02
CA GLU A 75 18.92 14.94 25.06
C GLU A 75 18.43 14.96 23.60
N LEU A 76 17.29 14.31 23.30
CA LEU A 76 16.62 14.38 22.00
C LEU A 76 15.63 15.57 21.86
N GLU A 77 15.25 16.25 22.93
CA GLU A 77 14.40 17.44 22.81
C GLU A 77 15.19 18.65 22.27
N PRO A 78 14.58 19.53 21.45
CA PRO A 78 15.31 20.57 20.72
C PRO A 78 15.84 21.68 21.64
N ASN A 79 17.08 21.52 22.12
CA ASN A 79 17.82 22.50 22.95
C ASN A 79 18.23 23.80 22.22
N GLY A 80 17.52 24.21 21.17
CA GLY A 80 17.66 25.51 20.49
C GLY A 80 18.99 25.76 19.75
N ASN A 81 19.88 24.77 19.68
CA ASN A 81 21.23 24.92 19.14
C ASN A 81 21.41 24.15 17.83
N GLU A 82 22.16 24.72 16.87
CA GLU A 82 22.50 24.09 15.56
C GLU A 82 23.41 22.85 15.66
N LYS A 83 23.71 22.40 16.88
CA LYS A 83 24.35 21.13 17.20
C LYS A 83 23.64 20.49 18.37
N TRP A 84 23.41 19.18 18.27
CA TRP A 84 23.15 18.32 19.41
C TRP A 84 24.35 18.38 20.35
N VAL A 85 24.21 19.07 21.48
CA VAL A 85 25.18 19.08 22.58
C VAL A 85 24.59 18.18 23.65
N ASN A 86 25.16 16.99 23.81
CA ASN A 86 24.74 16.05 24.86
C ASN A 86 25.18 16.64 26.20
N ASP A 87 24.22 17.04 27.04
CA ASP A 87 24.48 17.70 28.32
C ASP A 87 24.85 16.66 29.39
N VAL A 88 26.12 16.32 29.40
CA VAL A 88 26.75 15.45 30.40
C VAL A 88 26.63 15.99 31.83
N THR A 89 26.31 17.28 32.01
CA THR A 89 26.10 17.90 33.31
C THR A 89 24.67 17.69 33.85
N GLN A 90 23.72 17.31 32.97
CA GLN A 90 22.28 17.17 33.24
C GLN A 90 21.73 18.37 34.01
N ASP A 91 21.66 19.55 33.38
CA ASP A 91 21.32 20.82 34.03
C ASP A 91 22.20 21.14 35.26
N LYS A 92 23.47 20.72 35.24
CA LYS A 92 24.45 20.82 36.35
C LYS A 92 24.04 20.08 37.64
N THR A 93 23.29 18.99 37.51
CA THR A 93 22.88 18.16 38.66
C THR A 93 23.92 17.11 39.07
N THR A 94 24.97 16.90 38.26
CA THR A 94 25.97 15.84 38.46
C THR A 94 27.29 16.28 39.10
N ASP A 95 27.49 17.58 39.39
CA ASP A 95 28.77 18.19 39.84
C ASP A 95 29.96 17.95 38.87
N LEU A 96 29.69 17.67 37.59
CA LEU A 96 30.69 17.39 36.54
C LEU A 96 30.67 18.47 35.45
N ASP A 97 31.83 18.74 34.85
CA ASP A 97 32.00 19.71 33.74
C ASP A 97 32.18 19.00 32.38
N ASP A 98 31.90 19.69 31.27
CA ASP A 98 32.09 19.17 29.89
C ASP A 98 33.53 18.67 29.64
N GLU A 99 34.52 19.30 30.29
CA GLU A 99 35.94 18.94 30.18
C GLU A 99 36.23 17.54 30.76
N ASP A 100 35.50 17.09 31.79
CA ASP A 100 35.61 15.74 32.36
C ASP A 100 35.15 14.65 31.37
N TYR A 101 34.40 15.05 30.33
CA TYR A 101 33.77 14.14 29.39
C TYR A 101 34.46 14.04 28.02
N ALA A 102 35.55 14.78 27.79
CA ALA A 102 36.18 14.91 26.48
C ALA A 102 36.71 13.58 25.86
N PRO A 103 36.44 13.31 24.56
CA PRO A 103 35.51 14.02 23.68
C PRO A 103 34.05 13.70 24.03
N VAL A 104 33.16 14.69 23.97
CA VAL A 104 31.73 14.54 24.34
C VAL A 104 31.12 13.32 23.61
N PRO A 105 30.38 12.42 24.30
CA PRO A 105 29.69 11.28 23.67
C PRO A 105 28.79 11.74 22.52
N ALA A 106 28.63 10.92 21.47
CA ALA A 106 27.85 11.27 20.29
C ALA A 106 26.68 10.30 20.04
N TYR A 107 25.67 10.33 20.92
CA TYR A 107 24.50 9.44 20.86
C TYR A 107 23.61 9.64 19.61
N PHE A 108 23.50 10.86 19.08
CA PHE A 108 22.57 11.21 18.00
C PHE A 108 23.31 11.58 16.71
N LYS A 109 22.89 10.98 15.58
CA LYS A 109 23.45 11.22 14.25
C LYS A 109 22.30 11.59 13.30
N PRO A 110 22.14 12.87 12.92
CA PRO A 110 21.12 13.27 11.95
C PRO A 110 21.48 12.78 10.55
N VAL A 111 20.48 12.26 9.84
CA VAL A 111 20.59 11.73 8.47
C VAL A 111 19.51 12.40 7.64
N THR A 112 19.92 13.17 6.63
CA THR A 112 19.00 13.82 5.69
C THR A 112 18.98 13.02 4.40
N ILE A 113 17.80 12.59 3.96
CA ILE A 113 17.57 11.81 2.75
C ILE A 113 16.83 12.71 1.77
N THR A 114 17.39 12.94 0.59
CA THR A 114 16.75 13.71 -0.48
C THR A 114 16.58 12.83 -1.71
N ASN A 115 15.35 12.76 -2.21
CA ASN A 115 15.04 12.14 -3.49
C ASN A 115 15.27 13.20 -4.60
N GLU A 116 16.42 13.23 -5.25
CA GLU A 116 16.64 14.15 -6.38
C GLU A 116 15.97 13.67 -7.69
N GLY A 117 15.39 12.45 -7.69
CA GLY A 117 14.67 11.88 -8.82
C GLY A 117 13.30 12.51 -9.10
N THR A 118 12.75 12.20 -10.27
CA THR A 118 11.48 12.75 -10.78
C THR A 118 10.24 11.93 -10.42
N LEU A 119 10.39 10.81 -9.72
CA LEU A 119 9.30 9.94 -9.25
C LEU A 119 9.37 9.77 -7.72
N PRO A 120 8.25 9.48 -7.05
CA PRO A 120 8.24 9.11 -5.64
C PRO A 120 9.18 7.93 -5.33
N THR A 121 9.65 7.84 -4.09
CA THR A 121 10.59 6.82 -3.66
C THR A 121 10.40 6.52 -2.17
N LYS A 122 10.60 5.27 -1.76
CA LYS A 122 10.78 4.90 -0.34
C LYS A 122 12.20 4.40 -0.14
N VAL A 123 12.73 4.55 1.08
CA VAL A 123 14.08 4.11 1.41
C VAL A 123 14.02 3.17 2.60
N LYS A 124 14.65 2.00 2.48
CA LYS A 124 14.95 1.15 3.62
C LYS A 124 16.26 1.58 4.26
N LEU A 125 16.24 1.76 5.58
CA LEU A 125 17.39 1.96 6.44
C LEU A 125 17.77 0.63 7.11
N SER A 126 19.05 0.27 7.03
CA SER A 126 19.64 -0.87 7.73
C SER A 126 21.08 -0.57 8.16
N LEU A 127 21.64 -1.38 9.06
CA LEU A 127 23.06 -1.31 9.43
C LEU A 127 23.81 -2.59 9.04
N GLU A 128 25.00 -2.41 8.48
CA GLU A 128 26.00 -3.47 8.31
C GLU A 128 27.15 -3.24 9.30
N ILE A 129 27.45 -4.23 10.15
CA ILE A 129 28.52 -4.14 11.14
C ILE A 129 29.88 -4.25 10.42
N ALA A 130 30.74 -3.25 10.59
CA ALA A 130 32.06 -3.24 9.97
C ALA A 130 33.01 -4.18 10.72
N GLN A 131 33.52 -5.22 10.06
CA GLN A 131 34.44 -6.19 10.69
C GLN A 131 35.92 -5.75 10.65
N ASP A 132 36.29 -4.87 9.72
CA ASP A 132 37.69 -4.48 9.44
C ASP A 132 37.97 -2.97 9.64
N TYR A 133 37.28 -2.28 10.56
CA TYR A 133 37.44 -0.82 10.73
C TYR A 133 38.76 -0.46 11.43
N ALA A 134 39.59 0.36 10.77
CA ALA A 134 40.87 0.85 11.30
C ALA A 134 40.74 2.26 11.88
N CYS A 135 40.50 2.39 13.20
CA CYS A 135 40.47 3.72 13.83
C CYS A 135 41.86 4.36 13.90
N LYS A 136 41.89 5.70 13.87
CA LYS A 136 43.13 6.49 13.95
C LYS A 136 43.76 6.52 15.36
N GLU A 137 42.96 6.35 16.41
CA GLU A 137 43.40 6.54 17.81
C GLU A 137 43.24 5.30 18.72
N GLY A 138 42.57 4.23 18.24
CA GLY A 138 42.28 3.01 19.02
C GLY A 138 41.17 3.16 20.07
N GLU A 139 40.69 2.03 20.61
CA GLU A 139 39.79 2.06 21.78
C GLU A 139 40.52 2.51 23.05
N LYS A 140 39.85 3.33 23.88
CA LYS A 140 40.31 3.61 25.25
C LYS A 140 40.25 2.32 26.09
N GLN A 141 41.32 2.03 26.82
CA GLN A 141 41.35 0.93 27.77
C GLN A 141 41.32 1.44 29.21
N PHE A 142 40.26 1.05 29.92
CA PHE A 142 40.09 1.19 31.36
C PHE A 142 40.38 -0.17 32.00
N VAL A 143 41.15 -0.18 33.10
CA VAL A 143 41.44 -1.41 33.85
C VAL A 143 40.38 -1.69 34.90
N ALA A 144 40.19 -2.95 35.27
CA ALA A 144 39.16 -3.34 36.26
C ALA A 144 39.34 -2.67 37.63
N GLU A 145 40.57 -2.31 37.98
CA GLU A 145 40.92 -1.65 39.26
C GLU A 145 40.52 -0.16 39.28
N ASP A 146 40.45 0.49 38.11
CA ASP A 146 39.99 1.87 37.95
C ASP A 146 38.46 1.95 38.12
N LEU A 147 37.76 1.02 37.47
CA LEU A 147 36.31 0.84 37.53
C LEU A 147 35.81 0.55 38.96
N ALA A 148 36.59 -0.21 39.75
CA ALA A 148 36.25 -0.58 41.13
C ALA A 148 36.48 0.55 42.16
N ASN A 149 37.38 1.50 41.87
CA ASN A 149 37.76 2.58 42.78
C ASN A 149 37.08 3.93 42.46
N GLY A 150 36.30 4.00 41.37
CA GLY A 150 35.63 5.23 40.93
C GLY A 150 36.55 6.24 40.23
N THR A 151 37.73 5.80 39.76
CA THR A 151 38.73 6.65 39.11
C THR A 151 38.95 6.18 37.67
N MET A 152 38.43 6.91 36.68
CA MET A 152 38.45 6.49 35.27
C MET A 152 39.70 6.98 34.51
N THR A 153 40.86 6.35 34.71
CA THR A 153 42.09 6.70 33.98
C THR A 153 42.20 5.94 32.64
N ALA A 154 41.77 6.60 31.55
CA ALA A 154 41.91 6.04 30.21
C ALA A 154 43.38 5.90 29.78
N SER A 155 43.78 4.71 29.34
CA SER A 155 45.04 4.49 28.63
C SER A 155 44.80 4.30 27.13
N GLN A 156 45.66 4.88 26.29
CA GLN A 156 45.75 4.55 24.86
C GLN A 156 46.81 3.44 24.67
N PRO A 157 46.48 2.34 23.97
CA PRO A 157 47.45 1.29 23.69
C PRO A 157 48.49 1.70 22.64
N ASP A 158 49.72 1.17 22.73
CA ASP A 158 50.84 1.41 21.79
C ASP A 158 50.56 0.99 20.33
N SER A 159 49.42 0.35 20.07
CA SER A 159 48.89 0.08 18.74
C SER A 159 47.36 0.14 18.80
N PRO A 160 46.69 0.79 17.82
CA PRO A 160 45.24 0.96 17.86
C PRO A 160 44.55 -0.40 17.71
N ILE A 161 43.99 -0.89 18.82
CA ILE A 161 43.07 -2.02 18.82
C ILE A 161 41.66 -1.44 18.67
N CYS A 162 40.95 -1.85 17.62
CA CYS A 162 39.56 -1.49 17.37
C CYS A 162 38.76 -2.78 17.21
N GLU A 163 37.88 -3.03 18.17
CA GLU A 163 36.95 -4.16 18.16
C GLU A 163 35.56 -3.59 18.40
N ASN A 164 34.52 -4.14 17.77
CA ASN A 164 33.13 -3.71 17.98
C ASN A 164 32.58 -4.23 19.33
N LYS A 165 33.21 -3.86 20.45
CA LYS A 165 32.82 -4.33 21.79
C LYS A 165 31.42 -3.91 22.21
N LEU A 166 30.86 -2.88 21.58
CA LEU A 166 29.46 -2.48 21.78
C LEU A 166 28.44 -3.32 20.99
N GLU A 167 28.86 -4.23 20.09
CA GLU A 167 27.96 -4.93 19.15
C GLU A 167 26.78 -5.66 19.82
N LYS A 168 26.97 -6.20 21.04
CA LYS A 168 25.96 -7.01 21.73
C LYS A 168 25.11 -6.22 22.72
N VAL A 169 25.42 -4.95 22.92
CA VAL A 169 24.91 -4.16 24.04
C VAL A 169 24.32 -2.80 23.63
N LEU A 170 24.65 -2.31 22.44
CA LEU A 170 24.10 -1.07 21.92
C LEU A 170 22.76 -1.30 21.20
N LYS A 171 21.70 -0.60 21.58
CA LYS A 171 20.50 -0.46 20.73
C LYS A 171 20.71 0.72 19.77
N VAL A 172 20.25 0.61 18.53
CA VAL A 172 20.32 1.72 17.56
C VAL A 172 18.92 2.02 17.02
N PHE A 173 18.34 3.11 17.47
CA PHE A 173 16.98 3.52 17.13
C PHE A 173 16.93 4.45 15.92
N VAL A 174 15.75 4.53 15.32
CA VAL A 174 15.39 5.55 14.31
C VAL A 174 14.37 6.48 14.93
N TYR A 175 14.59 7.79 14.80
CA TYR A 175 13.60 8.82 15.08
C TYR A 175 13.26 9.57 13.80
N LYS A 176 11.98 9.87 13.59
CA LYS A 176 11.47 10.66 12.47
C LYS A 176 10.93 11.99 12.97
N GLN A 177 11.05 13.05 12.17
CA GLN A 177 10.45 14.34 12.49
C GLN A 177 8.94 14.33 12.18
N VAL A 178 8.12 14.74 13.14
CA VAL A 178 6.66 14.90 12.98
C VAL A 178 6.28 16.30 13.47
N GLY A 179 6.17 17.25 12.54
CA GLY A 179 6.07 18.67 12.88
C GLY A 179 7.37 19.18 13.51
N GLU A 180 7.29 19.69 14.74
CA GLU A 180 8.45 20.21 15.49
C GLU A 180 9.09 19.18 16.45
N THR A 181 8.54 17.96 16.56
CA THR A 181 9.01 16.94 17.51
C THR A 181 9.65 15.72 16.84
N TRP A 182 10.63 15.13 17.52
CA TRP A 182 11.22 13.84 17.15
C TRP A 182 10.41 12.70 17.74
N THR A 183 9.88 11.83 16.88
CA THR A 183 9.08 10.66 17.27
C THR A 183 9.89 9.38 17.04
N LYS A 184 10.00 8.51 18.05
CA LYS A 184 10.65 7.19 17.91
C LYS A 184 9.87 6.35 16.89
N VAL A 185 10.59 5.61 16.06
CA VAL A 185 10.00 4.49 15.32
C VAL A 185 9.96 3.28 16.25
N GLU A 186 8.76 2.87 16.64
CA GLU A 186 8.56 1.70 17.50
C GLU A 186 8.97 0.40 16.80
N ASP A 187 9.25 -0.62 17.61
CA ASP A 187 9.65 -1.98 17.20
C ASP A 187 10.92 -2.10 16.32
N VAL A 188 11.71 -1.02 16.16
CA VAL A 188 12.95 -1.00 15.36
C VAL A 188 14.20 -0.84 16.23
N ASN A 189 15.15 -1.77 16.08
CA ASN A 189 16.54 -1.66 16.54
C ASN A 189 17.48 -2.10 15.42
N LEU A 190 18.13 -1.14 14.76
CA LEU A 190 18.96 -1.41 13.57
C LEU A 190 20.21 -2.26 13.86
N ASN A 191 20.62 -2.43 15.13
CA ASN A 191 21.77 -3.26 15.47
C ASN A 191 21.41 -4.75 15.50
N THR A 192 21.74 -5.45 14.41
CA THR A 192 21.50 -6.90 14.23
C THR A 192 22.21 -7.82 15.22
N ALA A 193 23.25 -7.34 15.93
CA ALA A 193 24.03 -8.15 16.87
C ALA A 193 23.62 -7.98 18.35
N TYR A 194 22.62 -7.14 18.65
CA TYR A 194 22.16 -6.86 20.01
C TYR A 194 21.65 -8.12 20.74
N ASP A 195 22.07 -8.29 21.99
CA ASP A 195 21.82 -9.46 22.84
C ASP A 195 21.29 -8.98 24.21
N GLU A 196 19.98 -8.99 24.39
CA GLU A 196 19.30 -8.49 25.61
C GLU A 196 19.88 -9.12 26.89
N ALA A 197 20.27 -10.40 26.86
CA ALA A 197 20.84 -11.10 28.01
C ALA A 197 22.26 -10.63 28.38
N LYS A 198 22.93 -9.88 27.50
CA LYS A 198 24.23 -9.22 27.75
C LYS A 198 24.10 -7.74 28.04
N ALA A 199 23.11 -7.10 27.42
CA ALA A 199 22.77 -5.71 27.71
C ALA A 199 22.12 -5.57 29.11
N ASN A 200 21.46 -6.63 29.59
CA ASN A 200 20.71 -6.64 30.84
C ASN A 200 20.84 -7.99 31.58
N PRO A 201 22.03 -8.29 32.15
CA PRO A 201 22.32 -9.61 32.73
C PRO A 201 21.56 -9.90 34.04
N ASP A 202 21.07 -8.87 34.74
CA ASP A 202 20.37 -8.99 36.02
C ASP A 202 18.83 -9.05 35.88
N GLU A 203 18.30 -9.10 34.66
CA GLU A 203 16.85 -8.99 34.33
C GLU A 203 16.16 -7.73 34.91
N ALA A 204 16.94 -6.72 35.29
CA ALA A 204 16.42 -5.48 35.85
C ALA A 204 15.65 -4.70 34.78
N ALA A 205 14.43 -4.24 35.09
CA ALA A 205 13.61 -3.51 34.14
C ALA A 205 14.19 -2.11 33.87
N SER A 206 15.05 -1.98 32.85
CA SER A 206 15.44 -0.69 32.29
C SER A 206 14.23 0.01 31.66
N GLY A 207 14.27 1.33 31.49
CA GLY A 207 13.15 2.10 30.92
C GLY A 207 12.69 1.70 29.50
N ASN A 208 13.43 0.82 28.80
CA ASN A 208 13.12 0.34 27.45
C ASN A 208 13.10 -1.20 27.36
N THR A 209 12.15 -1.82 28.06
CA THR A 209 11.88 -3.28 28.03
C THR A 209 11.14 -3.77 26.78
N ALA A 210 10.78 -2.88 25.84
CA ALA A 210 10.18 -3.26 24.57
C ALA A 210 11.14 -4.17 23.79
N LYS A 211 10.60 -5.27 23.23
CA LYS A 211 11.36 -6.14 22.32
C LYS A 211 11.23 -5.59 20.91
N GLU A 212 12.23 -4.85 20.46
CA GLU A 212 12.30 -4.46 19.06
C GLU A 212 12.47 -5.72 18.18
N THR A 213 11.52 -5.96 17.28
CA THR A 213 11.46 -7.18 16.45
C THR A 213 12.06 -6.98 15.07
N ASN A 214 12.19 -5.72 14.62
CA ASN A 214 12.69 -5.37 13.30
C ASN A 214 14.09 -4.77 13.40
N ASN A 215 15.00 -5.26 12.56
CA ASN A 215 16.37 -4.77 12.44
C ASN A 215 16.57 -3.73 11.33
N THR A 216 15.48 -3.31 10.69
CA THR A 216 15.48 -2.35 9.58
C THR A 216 14.21 -1.49 9.61
N TYR A 217 14.23 -0.36 8.91
CA TYR A 217 13.09 0.56 8.84
C TYR A 217 12.84 1.05 7.43
N MET A 218 11.59 0.95 6.97
CA MET A 218 11.15 1.53 5.71
C MET A 218 10.58 2.94 5.92
N THR A 219 11.11 3.93 5.21
CA THR A 219 10.60 5.31 5.32
C THR A 219 9.16 5.45 4.82
N THR A 220 8.52 6.53 5.23
CA THR A 220 7.40 7.11 4.49
C THR A 220 7.82 7.44 3.04
N MET A 221 6.85 7.57 2.15
CA MET A 221 7.09 7.99 0.77
C MET A 221 7.76 9.37 0.74
N LEU A 222 8.87 9.47 0.01
CA LEU A 222 9.56 10.70 -0.35
C LEU A 222 9.12 11.09 -1.77
N PRO A 223 8.39 12.21 -1.95
CA PRO A 223 7.98 12.64 -3.27
C PRO A 223 9.20 13.01 -4.12
N ALA A 224 9.01 13.14 -5.43
CA ALA A 224 10.02 13.68 -6.33
C ALA A 224 10.54 15.03 -5.82
N HIS A 225 11.87 15.20 -5.77
CA HIS A 225 12.56 16.36 -5.17
C HIS A 225 12.28 16.61 -3.68
N GLY A 226 11.71 15.61 -2.97
CA GLY A 226 11.41 15.67 -1.54
C GLY A 226 12.60 15.33 -0.63
N THR A 227 12.57 15.86 0.59
CA THR A 227 13.57 15.60 1.63
C THR A 227 12.89 15.17 2.93
N ALA A 228 13.46 14.19 3.63
CA ALA A 228 13.13 13.90 5.02
C ALA A 228 14.39 13.77 5.88
N THR A 229 14.26 14.14 7.15
CA THR A 229 15.33 14.06 8.14
C THR A 229 14.98 13.03 9.21
N TYR A 230 15.93 12.16 9.50
CA TYR A 230 15.88 11.15 10.55
C TYR A 230 17.03 11.38 11.53
N VAL A 231 16.91 10.86 12.75
CA VAL A 231 18.03 10.74 13.68
C VAL A 231 18.26 9.27 13.97
N ILE A 232 19.47 8.80 13.69
CA ILE A 232 19.95 7.48 14.09
C ILE A 232 20.60 7.63 15.46
N ALA A 233 20.07 6.93 16.46
CA ALA A 233 20.38 7.17 17.86
C ALA A 233 20.92 5.91 18.53
N GLY A 234 22.20 5.91 18.91
CA GLY A 234 22.85 4.79 19.61
C GLY A 234 22.62 4.89 21.12
N TYR A 235 21.79 4.02 21.68
CA TYR A 235 21.47 3.95 23.11
C TYR A 235 22.23 2.81 23.79
N LEU A 236 23.06 3.15 24.77
CA LEU A 236 23.77 2.21 25.62
C LEU A 236 23.03 2.11 26.97
N PRO A 237 22.36 0.98 27.29
CA PRO A 237 21.51 0.87 28.48
C PRO A 237 22.29 1.05 29.80
N GLU A 238 21.68 1.69 30.80
CA GLU A 238 22.26 1.80 32.16
C GLU A 238 22.61 0.45 32.81
N THR A 239 21.97 -0.64 32.38
CA THR A 239 22.17 -2.00 32.88
C THR A 239 23.46 -2.64 32.36
N VAL A 240 24.12 -2.03 31.36
CA VAL A 240 25.49 -2.40 31.03
C VAL A 240 26.44 -1.69 31.97
N ASP A 241 27.35 -2.46 32.55
CA ASP A 241 28.33 -1.92 33.47
C ASP A 241 29.29 -0.93 32.80
N ASN A 242 30.09 -0.26 33.63
CA ASN A 242 31.05 0.71 33.16
C ASN A 242 32.18 0.09 32.30
N ALA A 243 32.28 -1.23 32.12
CA ALA A 243 33.31 -1.85 31.29
C ALA A 243 33.10 -1.58 29.78
N TYR A 244 31.88 -1.22 29.38
CA TYR A 244 31.55 -0.80 28.02
C TYR A 244 31.73 0.71 27.77
N GLN A 245 32.10 1.51 28.78
CA GLN A 245 32.40 2.93 28.59
C GLN A 245 33.63 3.13 27.68
N GLY A 246 33.55 4.10 26.77
CA GLY A 246 34.64 4.42 25.86
C GLY A 246 34.96 3.32 24.82
N LYS A 247 34.09 2.32 24.69
CA LYS A 247 34.13 1.32 23.61
C LYS A 247 33.43 1.84 22.37
N HIS A 248 33.72 1.23 21.22
CA HIS A 248 33.22 1.72 19.94
C HIS A 248 32.18 0.78 19.31
N TYR A 249 31.34 1.37 18.47
CA TYR A 249 30.49 0.67 17.50
C TYR A 249 30.71 1.29 16.12
N HIS A 250 31.17 0.46 15.18
CA HIS A 250 31.47 0.81 13.80
C HIS A 250 30.53 0.07 12.87
N SER A 251 29.70 0.82 12.15
CA SER A 251 28.71 0.29 11.23
C SER A 251 28.59 1.16 9.97
N LYS A 252 28.06 0.58 8.91
CA LYS A 252 27.66 1.29 7.70
C LYS A 252 26.16 1.43 7.71
N LEU A 253 25.68 2.66 7.58
CA LEU A 253 24.27 2.92 7.32
C LEU A 253 24.00 2.66 5.84
N VAL A 254 23.19 1.64 5.57
CA VAL A 254 22.80 1.23 4.22
C VAL A 254 21.42 1.80 3.93
N LEU A 255 21.31 2.46 2.78
CA LEU A 255 20.07 3.04 2.25
C LEU A 255 19.74 2.32 0.94
N ASN A 256 18.74 1.44 0.97
CA ASN A 256 18.21 0.84 -0.25
C ASN A 256 16.99 1.65 -0.68
N ALA A 257 17.06 2.29 -1.85
CA ALA A 257 15.99 3.13 -2.37
C ALA A 257 15.15 2.36 -3.39
N TYR A 258 13.84 2.55 -3.30
CA TYR A 258 12.83 1.88 -4.12
C TYR A 258 11.93 2.93 -4.74
N GLN A 259 11.99 3.02 -6.07
CA GLN A 259 11.16 3.91 -6.86
C GLN A 259 9.70 3.43 -6.80
N MET A 260 8.77 4.36 -6.64
CA MET A 260 7.32 4.07 -6.58
C MET A 260 6.67 4.79 -7.75
N ASP A 261 5.82 4.10 -8.52
CA ASP A 261 5.11 4.72 -9.66
C ASP A 261 3.92 5.60 -9.23
N ASP A 262 3.44 5.47 -7.99
CA ASP A 262 2.51 6.40 -7.36
C ASP A 262 2.92 6.73 -5.91
N THR A 263 2.25 7.73 -5.35
CA THR A 263 2.43 8.36 -4.05
C THR A 263 1.91 7.54 -2.87
N ASP A 264 1.21 6.43 -3.11
CA ASP A 264 0.53 5.68 -2.06
C ASP A 264 1.46 4.76 -1.26
N ALA A 265 1.10 4.48 0.00
CA ALA A 265 2.07 4.08 1.02
C ALA A 265 2.50 2.58 1.03
N GLY A 266 2.54 1.89 -0.12
CA GLY A 266 2.92 0.47 -0.25
C GLY A 266 4.30 0.10 0.32
N VAL A 267 4.49 -1.14 0.79
CA VAL A 267 5.77 -1.62 1.34
C VAL A 267 6.71 -2.03 0.19
N PRO A 268 7.90 -1.42 0.02
CA PRO A 268 8.83 -1.82 -1.02
C PRO A 268 9.52 -3.16 -0.77
N ASP A 269 9.80 -3.82 -1.89
CA ASP A 269 10.41 -5.14 -2.01
C ASP A 269 11.85 -5.21 -1.48
N GLU A 270 12.23 -6.37 -0.95
CA GLU A 270 13.45 -6.63 -0.20
C GLU A 270 14.36 -7.57 -1.00
N GLY A 271 14.92 -7.06 -2.11
CA GLY A 271 15.78 -7.83 -3.02
C GLY A 271 16.93 -8.55 -2.32
N GLY A 272 16.72 -9.83 -1.98
CA GLY A 272 17.52 -10.47 -0.93
C GLY A 272 17.29 -11.97 -0.68
N SER A 273 17.03 -12.78 -1.72
CA SER A 273 17.25 -14.25 -1.70
C SER A 273 16.67 -15.02 -0.50
N SER A 274 15.34 -15.07 -0.40
CA SER A 274 14.66 -16.23 0.21
C SER A 274 15.09 -17.53 -0.52
N SER A 275 15.30 -18.64 0.19
CA SER A 275 15.74 -19.91 -0.41
C SER A 275 14.64 -20.71 -1.13
N THR A 276 13.49 -20.08 -1.33
CA THR A 276 12.66 -20.20 -2.52
C THR A 276 12.54 -18.80 -3.09
N ASP A 277 12.90 -18.60 -4.37
CA ASP A 277 12.54 -17.35 -5.07
C ASP A 277 11.05 -17.10 -4.82
N PRO A 278 10.62 -15.87 -4.46
CA PRO A 278 9.24 -15.50 -4.77
C PRO A 278 9.09 -15.70 -6.27
N GLU A 279 8.10 -16.48 -6.71
CA GLU A 279 7.85 -16.62 -8.15
C GLU A 279 7.66 -15.20 -8.71
N GLU A 280 8.50 -14.78 -9.67
CA GLU A 280 8.32 -13.48 -10.34
C GLU A 280 6.85 -13.38 -10.77
N ALA A 281 6.15 -12.34 -10.30
CA ALA A 281 4.71 -12.22 -10.46
C ALA A 281 4.31 -12.50 -11.91
N VAL A 282 3.48 -13.52 -12.11
CA VAL A 282 3.32 -14.18 -13.40
C VAL A 282 2.62 -13.20 -14.34
N ALA A 283 3.39 -12.69 -15.30
CA ALA A 283 2.94 -11.71 -16.26
C ALA A 283 1.82 -12.25 -17.16
N ILE A 284 0.65 -11.63 -17.05
CA ILE A 284 -0.54 -11.88 -17.85
C ILE A 284 -0.53 -10.92 -19.04
N ASN A 285 -0.35 -11.49 -20.24
CA ASN A 285 -0.27 -10.72 -21.49
C ASN A 285 -1.39 -11.14 -22.49
N SER A 286 -2.30 -12.03 -22.07
CA SER A 286 -3.36 -12.56 -22.94
C SER A 286 -4.53 -13.19 -22.15
N GLU A 287 -5.68 -13.37 -22.81
CA GLU A 287 -6.82 -14.14 -22.29
C GLU A 287 -6.43 -15.58 -21.93
N GLU A 288 -5.45 -16.18 -22.62
CA GLU A 288 -4.97 -17.54 -22.31
C GLU A 288 -4.16 -17.57 -21.01
N ASP A 289 -3.36 -16.54 -20.76
CA ASP A 289 -2.56 -16.43 -19.52
C ASP A 289 -3.48 -16.18 -18.32
N LEU A 290 -4.47 -15.30 -18.46
CA LEU A 290 -5.46 -15.04 -17.42
C LEU A 290 -6.21 -16.33 -17.01
N LYS A 291 -6.50 -17.22 -17.97
CA LYS A 291 -7.11 -18.54 -17.71
C LYS A 291 -6.18 -19.51 -16.97
N LYS A 292 -4.85 -19.32 -17.00
CA LYS A 292 -3.88 -20.17 -16.28
C LYS A 292 -3.87 -19.90 -14.77
N ILE A 293 -4.38 -18.76 -14.30
CA ILE A 293 -4.58 -18.47 -12.86
C ILE A 293 -5.41 -19.59 -12.19
N GLY A 294 -6.40 -20.14 -12.91
CA GLY A 294 -7.20 -21.28 -12.44
C GLY A 294 -6.40 -22.53 -12.05
N GLN A 295 -5.14 -22.64 -12.49
CA GLN A 295 -4.21 -23.73 -12.19
C GLN A 295 -3.29 -23.41 -11.01
N ASN A 296 -3.00 -22.12 -10.75
CA ASN A 296 -2.16 -21.62 -9.65
C ASN A 296 -2.89 -20.50 -8.88
N MET A 297 -3.99 -20.86 -8.21
CA MET A 297 -4.83 -19.90 -7.45
C MET A 297 -4.14 -19.28 -6.21
N ASP A 298 -2.91 -19.65 -5.92
CA ASP A 298 -2.11 -19.23 -4.77
C ASP A 298 -0.83 -18.47 -5.15
N GLY A 299 -0.57 -18.28 -6.46
CA GLY A 299 0.53 -17.47 -6.98
C GLY A 299 0.21 -15.98 -7.13
N ASP A 300 1.25 -15.19 -7.38
CA ASP A 300 1.14 -13.76 -7.66
C ASP A 300 1.12 -13.50 -9.18
N PHE A 301 0.29 -12.56 -9.63
CA PHE A 301 -0.01 -12.28 -11.04
C PHE A 301 -0.05 -10.77 -11.28
N VAL A 302 0.47 -10.36 -12.44
CA VAL A 302 0.49 -8.95 -12.88
C VAL A 302 -0.10 -8.85 -14.28
N LEU A 303 -1.02 -7.91 -14.54
CA LEU A 303 -1.41 -7.54 -15.91
C LEU A 303 -0.32 -6.66 -16.53
N ASN A 304 0.09 -6.95 -17.76
CA ASN A 304 1.04 -6.14 -18.54
C ASN A 304 0.39 -5.37 -19.71
N ASP A 305 -0.86 -5.68 -20.03
CA ASP A 305 -1.61 -5.08 -21.13
C ASP A 305 -3.12 -5.25 -20.86
N ASP A 306 -3.95 -4.49 -21.58
CA ASP A 306 -5.40 -4.64 -21.54
C ASP A 306 -5.83 -5.97 -22.16
N ILE A 307 -6.64 -6.74 -21.43
CA ILE A 307 -7.08 -8.07 -21.85
C ILE A 307 -8.51 -8.00 -22.38
N THR A 308 -8.74 -8.42 -23.62
CA THR A 308 -10.10 -8.64 -24.15
C THR A 308 -10.46 -10.11 -24.05
N LEU A 309 -11.54 -10.42 -23.32
CA LEU A 309 -12.13 -11.75 -23.24
C LEU A 309 -13.08 -11.96 -24.42
N THR A 310 -12.98 -13.12 -25.07
CA THR A 310 -13.67 -13.38 -26.36
C THR A 310 -14.67 -14.55 -26.29
N SER A 311 -14.89 -15.09 -25.10
CA SER A 311 -15.66 -16.33 -24.87
C SER A 311 -16.37 -16.33 -23.51
N ASP A 312 -17.43 -17.14 -23.38
CA ASP A 312 -18.13 -17.36 -22.09
C ASP A 312 -17.12 -17.78 -21.01
N TRP A 313 -16.96 -16.91 -20.02
CA TRP A 313 -15.98 -17.04 -18.97
C TRP A 313 -16.44 -18.06 -17.93
N THR A 314 -15.50 -18.87 -17.46
CA THR A 314 -15.71 -19.73 -16.29
C THR A 314 -14.96 -19.09 -15.13
N PRO A 315 -15.65 -18.70 -14.05
CA PRO A 315 -15.03 -18.01 -12.92
C PRO A 315 -13.77 -18.72 -12.41
N LEU A 316 -12.69 -17.97 -12.17
CA LEU A 316 -11.44 -18.53 -11.67
C LEU A 316 -11.67 -19.21 -10.32
N GLY A 317 -11.19 -20.45 -10.21
CA GLY A 317 -11.42 -21.31 -9.06
C GLY A 317 -12.72 -22.13 -9.08
N MET A 318 -13.59 -21.99 -10.09
CA MET A 318 -14.78 -22.84 -10.23
C MET A 318 -14.45 -24.19 -10.89
N ASP A 319 -14.74 -25.30 -10.21
CA ASP A 319 -14.70 -26.65 -10.78
C ASP A 319 -16.01 -27.41 -10.45
N GLY A 320 -16.88 -27.57 -11.45
CA GLY A 320 -18.16 -28.26 -11.32
C GLY A 320 -19.13 -27.52 -10.38
N ASP A 321 -19.34 -28.09 -9.19
CA ASP A 321 -20.13 -27.50 -8.08
C ASP A 321 -19.23 -27.08 -6.90
N SER A 322 -17.91 -27.13 -7.07
CA SER A 322 -16.91 -26.79 -6.06
C SER A 322 -16.15 -25.51 -6.43
N THR A 323 -15.60 -24.85 -5.41
CA THR A 323 -14.81 -23.62 -5.57
C THR A 323 -13.48 -23.74 -4.81
N LYS A 324 -12.35 -23.48 -5.49
CA LYS A 324 -11.04 -23.21 -4.89
C LYS A 324 -10.91 -21.67 -4.75
N PRO A 325 -10.79 -21.11 -3.52
CA PRO A 325 -10.53 -19.69 -3.37
C PRO A 325 -9.21 -19.26 -4.00
N PHE A 326 -9.17 -18.04 -4.52
CA PHE A 326 -7.92 -17.34 -4.83
C PHE A 326 -7.26 -16.89 -3.51
N THR A 327 -5.96 -17.10 -3.33
CA THR A 327 -5.23 -16.74 -2.10
C THR A 327 -3.90 -16.01 -2.35
N GLY A 328 -3.49 -15.85 -3.61
CA GLY A 328 -2.33 -15.04 -3.98
C GLY A 328 -2.69 -13.59 -4.27
N THR A 329 -1.86 -12.91 -5.06
CA THR A 329 -2.05 -11.51 -5.50
C THR A 329 -2.41 -11.44 -6.98
N PHE A 330 -3.39 -10.62 -7.34
CA PHE A 330 -3.69 -10.23 -8.70
C PHE A 330 -3.63 -8.70 -8.79
N ASP A 331 -2.58 -8.18 -9.40
CA ASP A 331 -2.36 -6.76 -9.61
C ASP A 331 -2.64 -6.41 -11.08
N GLY A 332 -3.59 -5.52 -11.30
CA GLY A 332 -3.93 -5.03 -12.63
C GLY A 332 -3.04 -3.92 -13.16
N GLN A 333 -2.22 -3.24 -12.34
CA GLN A 333 -1.42 -2.07 -12.72
C GLN A 333 -2.21 -0.98 -13.48
N GLY A 334 -3.51 -0.84 -13.22
CA GLY A 334 -4.45 0.05 -13.90
C GLY A 334 -5.05 -0.49 -15.22
N HIS A 335 -4.64 -1.68 -15.68
CA HIS A 335 -5.12 -2.28 -16.92
C HIS A 335 -6.59 -2.71 -16.88
N THR A 336 -7.17 -2.89 -18.07
CA THR A 336 -8.57 -3.24 -18.27
C THR A 336 -8.75 -4.67 -18.75
N ILE A 337 -9.56 -5.45 -18.04
CA ILE A 337 -10.15 -6.70 -18.52
C ILE A 337 -11.53 -6.37 -19.11
N SER A 338 -11.71 -6.54 -20.41
CA SER A 338 -12.94 -6.21 -21.14
C SER A 338 -13.60 -7.43 -21.77
N GLY A 339 -14.90 -7.34 -22.10
CA GLY A 339 -15.66 -8.45 -22.69
C GLY A 339 -16.01 -9.57 -21.70
N LEU A 340 -15.99 -9.29 -20.39
CA LEU A 340 -16.35 -10.31 -19.39
C LEU A 340 -17.83 -10.69 -19.51
N ASN A 341 -18.08 -11.93 -19.92
CA ASN A 341 -19.42 -12.50 -20.09
C ASN A 341 -19.45 -13.86 -19.36
N VAL A 342 -20.41 -14.07 -18.45
CA VAL A 342 -20.49 -15.27 -17.61
C VAL A 342 -21.92 -15.79 -17.58
N SER A 343 -22.20 -16.93 -18.23
CA SER A 343 -23.55 -17.50 -18.36
C SER A 343 -23.74 -18.78 -17.51
N LYS A 344 -23.74 -18.65 -16.16
CA LYS A 344 -23.78 -19.78 -15.20
C LYS A 344 -25.00 -19.75 -14.27
N SER A 345 -26.20 -19.69 -14.83
CA SER A 345 -27.47 -19.46 -14.10
C SER A 345 -27.81 -20.45 -12.97
N ASP A 346 -27.19 -21.62 -12.94
CA ASP A 346 -27.35 -22.67 -11.92
C ASP A 346 -26.24 -22.66 -10.85
N LYS A 347 -25.21 -21.83 -10.99
CA LYS A 347 -24.01 -21.82 -10.13
C LYS A 347 -24.03 -20.74 -9.08
N ILE A 348 -23.42 -21.05 -7.94
CA ILE A 348 -23.13 -20.09 -6.88
C ILE A 348 -21.71 -19.55 -7.01
N SER A 349 -21.45 -18.39 -6.43
CA SER A 349 -20.13 -17.73 -6.43
C SER A 349 -19.62 -17.45 -7.85
N VAL A 350 -20.23 -16.45 -8.49
CA VAL A 350 -20.04 -16.14 -9.92
C VAL A 350 -19.47 -14.72 -10.10
N GLY A 351 -18.38 -14.62 -10.86
CA GLY A 351 -17.66 -13.38 -11.21
C GLY A 351 -16.44 -13.68 -12.10
N LEU A 352 -15.50 -12.74 -12.23
CA LEU A 352 -14.17 -13.02 -12.81
C LEU A 352 -13.48 -14.14 -12.00
N PHE A 353 -13.51 -14.00 -10.67
CA PHE A 353 -13.16 -15.04 -9.70
C PHE A 353 -14.43 -15.62 -9.07
N ALA A 354 -14.43 -16.91 -8.74
CA ALA A 354 -15.54 -17.50 -7.98
C ALA A 354 -15.52 -16.99 -6.53
N VAL A 355 -14.37 -17.16 -5.86
CA VAL A 355 -14.15 -16.79 -4.46
C VAL A 355 -12.77 -16.17 -4.30
N ASN A 356 -12.69 -14.98 -3.70
CA ASN A 356 -11.45 -14.33 -3.31
C ASN A 356 -11.16 -14.51 -1.80
N SER A 357 -9.94 -14.89 -1.47
CA SER A 357 -9.34 -14.94 -0.13
C SER A 357 -7.91 -14.36 -0.12
N GLY A 358 -7.47 -13.75 -1.22
CA GLY A 358 -6.19 -13.08 -1.41
C GLY A 358 -6.41 -11.63 -1.82
N THR A 359 -5.49 -11.04 -2.58
CA THR A 359 -5.58 -9.63 -3.00
C THR A 359 -5.90 -9.52 -4.49
N ILE A 360 -6.94 -8.77 -4.84
CA ILE A 360 -7.23 -8.35 -6.22
C ILE A 360 -7.19 -6.83 -6.22
N GLN A 361 -6.28 -6.23 -6.96
CA GLN A 361 -6.06 -4.78 -6.94
C GLN A 361 -5.84 -4.16 -8.32
N ASP A 362 -6.04 -2.84 -8.39
CA ASP A 362 -5.62 -1.97 -9.50
C ASP A 362 -6.11 -2.43 -10.88
N VAL A 363 -7.35 -2.93 -10.97
CA VAL A 363 -7.90 -3.49 -12.22
C VAL A 363 -9.25 -2.89 -12.59
N ASN A 364 -9.37 -2.51 -13.86
CA ASN A 364 -10.63 -2.12 -14.48
C ASN A 364 -11.30 -3.36 -15.09
N ILE A 365 -12.59 -3.57 -14.85
CA ILE A 365 -13.37 -4.68 -15.41
C ILE A 365 -14.56 -4.13 -16.19
N VAL A 366 -14.62 -4.45 -17.49
CA VAL A 366 -15.75 -4.14 -18.37
C VAL A 366 -16.48 -5.43 -18.74
N ALA A 367 -17.68 -5.60 -18.17
CA ALA A 367 -18.52 -6.78 -18.33
C ALA A 367 -19.74 -6.52 -19.21
N GLU A 368 -20.09 -7.50 -20.03
CA GLU A 368 -21.33 -7.51 -20.80
C GLU A 368 -22.48 -8.01 -19.91
N GLU A 369 -22.52 -9.32 -19.63
CA GLU A 369 -23.51 -9.95 -18.78
C GLU A 369 -22.85 -10.92 -17.78
N ILE A 370 -23.16 -10.76 -16.49
CA ILE A 370 -22.81 -11.71 -15.42
C ILE A 370 -24.10 -12.35 -14.92
N LEU A 371 -24.30 -13.63 -15.20
CA LEU A 371 -25.49 -14.40 -14.83
C LEU A 371 -25.11 -15.59 -13.95
N GLY A 372 -25.56 -15.57 -12.70
CA GLY A 372 -25.39 -16.66 -11.73
C GLY A 372 -26.70 -17.06 -11.02
N SER A 373 -26.58 -17.92 -10.01
CA SER A 373 -27.67 -18.26 -9.08
C SER A 373 -27.54 -17.47 -7.78
N SER A 374 -26.49 -17.67 -6.98
CA SER A 374 -26.29 -16.97 -5.70
C SER A 374 -24.87 -16.44 -5.56
N SER A 375 -24.69 -15.33 -4.86
CA SER A 375 -23.38 -14.69 -4.66
C SER A 375 -22.76 -14.33 -6.02
N VAL A 376 -23.32 -13.30 -6.65
CA VAL A 376 -22.98 -12.87 -8.00
C VAL A 376 -22.44 -11.44 -7.97
N GLY A 377 -21.26 -11.22 -8.54
CA GLY A 377 -20.68 -9.89 -8.77
C GLY A 377 -19.57 -9.94 -9.81
N ALA A 378 -19.27 -8.82 -10.47
CA ALA A 378 -18.37 -8.84 -11.62
C ALA A 378 -16.92 -9.22 -11.26
N VAL A 379 -16.40 -8.79 -10.11
CA VAL A 379 -15.05 -9.14 -9.64
C VAL A 379 -15.04 -10.55 -9.04
N ALA A 380 -15.89 -10.75 -8.03
CA ALA A 380 -15.95 -11.99 -7.28
C ALA A 380 -17.38 -12.33 -6.86
N GLY A 381 -17.71 -13.63 -6.88
CA GLY A 381 -18.96 -14.09 -6.29
C GLY A 381 -18.98 -13.91 -4.77
N SER A 382 -17.91 -14.34 -4.10
CA SER A 382 -17.65 -14.08 -2.68
C SER A 382 -16.26 -13.49 -2.46
N ASN A 383 -16.15 -12.47 -1.62
CA ASN A 383 -14.89 -12.01 -1.04
C ASN A 383 -14.87 -12.46 0.44
N GLU A 384 -14.05 -13.46 0.78
CA GLU A 384 -13.99 -14.07 2.11
C GLU A 384 -13.19 -13.22 3.10
N ALA A 385 -13.14 -13.61 4.37
CA ALA A 385 -12.59 -12.77 5.46
C ALA A 385 -11.11 -12.36 5.31
N ALA A 386 -10.31 -13.09 4.52
CA ALA A 386 -8.93 -12.74 4.18
C ALA A 386 -8.81 -11.99 2.83
N GLY A 387 -9.89 -11.94 2.05
CA GLY A 387 -9.91 -11.35 0.72
C GLY A 387 -9.91 -9.83 0.75
N THR A 388 -9.04 -9.23 -0.07
CA THR A 388 -8.95 -7.79 -0.30
C THR A 388 -9.30 -7.47 -1.76
N LEU A 389 -10.23 -6.54 -1.95
CA LEU A 389 -10.44 -5.85 -3.23
C LEU A 389 -10.00 -4.38 -3.05
N LEU A 390 -9.01 -3.91 -3.81
CA LEU A 390 -8.44 -2.56 -3.66
C LEU A 390 -8.35 -1.85 -5.02
N ASN A 391 -8.91 -0.64 -5.15
CA ASN A 391 -8.80 0.13 -6.41
C ASN A 391 -9.32 -0.65 -7.64
N VAL A 392 -10.45 -1.34 -7.48
CA VAL A 392 -11.08 -2.17 -8.53
C VAL A 392 -12.34 -1.49 -9.05
N HIS A 393 -12.39 -1.26 -10.37
CA HIS A 393 -13.46 -0.49 -11.00
C HIS A 393 -14.23 -1.34 -12.01
N VAL A 394 -15.52 -1.57 -11.74
CA VAL A 394 -16.42 -2.32 -12.62
C VAL A 394 -17.30 -1.37 -13.42
N THR A 395 -17.37 -1.61 -14.73
CA THR A 395 -18.49 -1.20 -15.60
C THR A 395 -19.21 -2.46 -16.10
N ALA A 396 -20.52 -2.60 -15.89
CA ALA A 396 -21.26 -3.77 -16.37
C ALA A 396 -22.65 -3.42 -16.96
N GLU A 397 -22.95 -3.94 -18.15
CA GLU A 397 -24.29 -3.75 -18.76
C GLU A 397 -25.39 -4.52 -18.01
N GLY A 398 -25.07 -5.72 -17.50
CA GLY A 398 -26.00 -6.55 -16.74
C GLY A 398 -25.35 -7.45 -15.68
N VAL A 399 -25.76 -7.32 -14.42
CA VAL A 399 -25.46 -8.32 -13.36
C VAL A 399 -26.76 -8.95 -12.86
N ARG A 400 -26.84 -10.29 -12.85
CA ARG A 400 -28.09 -11.05 -12.72
C ARG A 400 -27.95 -12.29 -11.85
N GLY A 401 -28.93 -12.51 -10.98
CA GLY A 401 -28.97 -13.69 -10.12
C GLY A 401 -30.29 -13.88 -9.35
N GLN A 402 -30.23 -14.81 -8.39
CA GLN A 402 -31.32 -15.25 -7.50
C GLN A 402 -31.06 -14.98 -6.00
N SER A 403 -29.84 -14.64 -5.57
CA SER A 403 -29.55 -14.19 -4.19
C SER A 403 -28.18 -13.55 -4.11
N ASN A 404 -28.01 -12.58 -3.20
CA ASN A 404 -26.73 -11.92 -2.92
C ASN A 404 -26.06 -11.43 -4.22
N VAL A 405 -26.77 -10.51 -4.91
CA VAL A 405 -26.33 -9.95 -6.19
C VAL A 405 -25.79 -8.54 -5.95
N GLY A 406 -24.54 -8.29 -6.32
CA GLY A 406 -23.88 -6.98 -6.23
C GLY A 406 -23.17 -6.63 -7.53
N GLY A 407 -23.01 -5.35 -7.86
CA GLY A 407 -22.26 -4.94 -9.06
C GLY A 407 -20.79 -5.36 -9.01
N LEU A 408 -20.12 -5.13 -7.88
CA LEU A 408 -18.72 -5.49 -7.66
C LEU A 408 -18.59 -6.94 -7.15
N VAL A 409 -19.30 -7.26 -6.08
CA VAL A 409 -19.15 -8.52 -5.32
C VAL A 409 -20.51 -9.03 -4.81
N GLY A 410 -20.75 -10.33 -4.91
CA GLY A 410 -22.02 -10.91 -4.44
C GLY A 410 -22.15 -10.90 -2.90
N THR A 411 -21.17 -11.48 -2.21
CA THR A 411 -21.08 -11.52 -0.74
C THR A 411 -19.70 -11.03 -0.29
N ASN A 412 -19.64 -9.97 0.54
CA ASN A 412 -18.39 -9.48 1.13
C ASN A 412 -18.27 -9.84 2.61
N ARG A 413 -17.15 -10.46 2.98
CA ARG A 413 -16.71 -10.78 4.35
C ARG A 413 -15.32 -10.22 4.65
N GLY A 414 -14.55 -9.84 3.62
CA GLY A 414 -13.20 -9.28 3.72
C GLY A 414 -13.18 -7.75 3.61
N ASN A 415 -12.08 -7.21 3.07
CA ASN A 415 -11.89 -5.78 2.87
C ASN A 415 -12.18 -5.37 1.42
N VAL A 416 -12.93 -4.28 1.22
CA VAL A 416 -13.15 -3.65 -0.08
C VAL A 416 -12.87 -2.16 0.07
N SER A 417 -11.93 -1.63 -0.70
CA SER A 417 -11.39 -0.27 -0.53
C SER A 417 -11.17 0.40 -1.87
N ARG A 418 -11.62 1.65 -2.02
CA ARG A 418 -11.40 2.46 -3.24
C ARG A 418 -11.99 1.87 -4.53
N CYS A 419 -13.00 1.02 -4.40
CA CYS A 419 -13.59 0.30 -5.52
C CYS A 419 -14.85 1.01 -6.05
N SER A 420 -15.20 0.75 -7.31
CA SER A 420 -16.40 1.31 -7.93
C SER A 420 -17.22 0.32 -8.74
N ALA A 421 -18.53 0.55 -8.82
CA ALA A 421 -19.44 -0.22 -9.66
C ALA A 421 -20.41 0.70 -10.43
N ASP A 422 -20.12 0.99 -11.70
CA ASP A 422 -21.13 1.49 -12.65
C ASP A 422 -21.83 0.27 -13.28
N THR A 423 -23.03 -0.04 -12.83
CA THR A 423 -23.72 -1.27 -13.26
C THR A 423 -25.21 -1.05 -13.48
N THR A 424 -25.83 -1.90 -14.29
CA THR A 424 -27.26 -2.15 -14.21
C THR A 424 -27.47 -3.57 -13.69
N VAL A 425 -28.16 -3.69 -12.55
CA VAL A 425 -28.42 -4.96 -11.88
C VAL A 425 -29.86 -5.38 -12.22
N THR A 426 -30.05 -6.58 -12.75
CA THR A 426 -31.37 -7.12 -13.10
C THR A 426 -31.59 -8.47 -12.45
N VAL A 427 -32.51 -8.52 -11.48
CA VAL A 427 -32.66 -9.65 -10.56
C VAL A 427 -33.97 -10.40 -10.82
N THR A 428 -33.92 -11.73 -10.79
CA THR A 428 -35.08 -12.61 -11.01
C THR A 428 -35.61 -13.28 -9.74
N ALA A 429 -34.82 -13.36 -8.68
CA ALA A 429 -35.21 -13.70 -7.30
C ALA A 429 -34.06 -13.26 -6.34
N THR A 430 -34.04 -13.35 -5.02
CA THR A 430 -35.01 -13.76 -3.99
C THR A 430 -34.75 -12.93 -2.73
N GLN A 431 -33.46 -12.69 -2.39
CA GLN A 431 -32.99 -11.94 -1.22
C GLN A 431 -31.64 -11.24 -1.51
N GLY A 432 -31.39 -10.07 -0.92
CA GLY A 432 -30.07 -9.42 -0.87
C GLY A 432 -29.55 -8.90 -2.22
N VAL A 433 -29.99 -7.72 -2.64
CA VAL A 433 -29.52 -7.08 -3.89
C VAL A 433 -28.93 -5.71 -3.60
N GLY A 434 -27.71 -5.46 -4.08
CA GLY A 434 -27.04 -4.17 -4.03
C GLY A 434 -26.54 -3.72 -5.41
N GLY A 435 -26.43 -2.42 -5.64
CA GLY A 435 -25.70 -1.89 -6.81
C GLY A 435 -24.19 -2.10 -6.72
N PHE A 436 -23.66 -2.30 -5.52
CA PHE A 436 -22.25 -2.56 -5.23
C PHE A 436 -22.03 -3.97 -4.66
N ALA A 437 -22.73 -4.31 -3.55
CA ALA A 437 -22.61 -5.60 -2.88
C ALA A 437 -23.98 -6.19 -2.48
N GLY A 438 -24.21 -7.48 -2.74
CA GLY A 438 -25.47 -8.14 -2.36
C GLY A 438 -25.64 -8.32 -0.85
N ASP A 439 -24.59 -8.83 -0.21
CA ASP A 439 -24.49 -8.98 1.25
C ASP A 439 -23.13 -8.48 1.74
N ASN A 440 -23.10 -7.79 2.88
CA ASN A 440 -21.87 -7.35 3.54
C ASN A 440 -21.84 -7.74 5.02
N SER A 441 -20.82 -8.48 5.41
CA SER A 441 -20.35 -8.63 6.79
C SER A 441 -18.86 -8.31 6.95
N GLY A 442 -18.23 -7.76 5.92
CA GLY A 442 -16.85 -7.29 5.92
C GLY A 442 -16.78 -5.77 6.06
N VAL A 443 -15.66 -5.20 5.58
CA VAL A 443 -15.44 -3.76 5.49
C VAL A 443 -15.60 -3.33 4.03
N ILE A 444 -16.35 -2.24 3.81
CA ILE A 444 -16.38 -1.50 2.56
C ILE A 444 -16.05 -0.04 2.89
N GLU A 445 -14.98 0.48 2.31
CA GLU A 445 -14.49 1.85 2.56
C GLU A 445 -14.22 2.60 1.25
N GLU A 446 -14.38 3.92 1.27
CA GLU A 446 -13.95 4.82 0.17
C GLU A 446 -14.44 4.36 -1.22
N SER A 447 -15.66 3.80 -1.30
CA SER A 447 -16.15 3.09 -2.48
C SER A 447 -17.50 3.62 -2.96
N TRP A 448 -17.80 3.48 -4.25
CA TRP A 448 -19.01 4.06 -4.83
C TRP A 448 -19.73 3.21 -5.88
N ALA A 449 -21.01 3.50 -6.10
CA ALA A 449 -21.79 2.87 -7.17
C ALA A 449 -22.63 3.87 -7.95
N VAL A 450 -22.74 3.62 -9.26
CA VAL A 450 -23.72 4.24 -10.14
C VAL A 450 -24.62 3.12 -10.64
N THR A 451 -25.87 3.07 -10.18
CA THR A 451 -26.70 1.88 -10.36
C THR A 451 -28.10 2.14 -10.90
N GLY A 452 -28.67 1.15 -11.57
CA GLY A 452 -30.10 0.92 -11.69
C GLY A 452 -30.39 -0.52 -11.30
N ILE A 453 -31.43 -0.77 -10.50
CA ILE A 453 -31.77 -2.11 -10.01
C ILE A 453 -33.20 -2.45 -10.40
N ASN A 454 -33.35 -3.33 -11.38
CA ASN A 454 -34.65 -3.80 -11.86
C ASN A 454 -34.93 -5.23 -11.39
N VAL A 455 -36.20 -5.53 -11.13
CA VAL A 455 -36.65 -6.78 -10.52
C VAL A 455 -37.78 -7.40 -11.33
N ASP A 456 -37.61 -8.65 -11.76
CA ASP A 456 -38.70 -9.43 -12.32
C ASP A 456 -39.68 -9.83 -11.21
N GLN A 457 -40.77 -9.07 -11.12
CA GLN A 457 -41.78 -9.24 -10.09
C GLN A 457 -42.59 -10.54 -10.22
N GLN A 458 -42.45 -11.34 -11.29
CA GLN A 458 -43.24 -12.56 -11.47
C GLN A 458 -42.69 -13.80 -10.76
N GLN A 459 -41.46 -13.76 -10.24
CA GLN A 459 -40.80 -14.91 -9.58
C GLN A 459 -40.39 -14.64 -8.12
N SER A 460 -40.51 -13.39 -7.65
CA SER A 460 -39.96 -12.94 -6.37
C SER A 460 -41.03 -12.79 -5.29
N THR A 461 -40.73 -13.13 -4.02
CA THR A 461 -41.70 -13.06 -2.91
C THR A 461 -41.27 -12.24 -1.69
N ASN A 462 -39.97 -12.09 -1.40
CA ASN A 462 -39.43 -11.34 -0.24
C ASN A 462 -38.12 -10.61 -0.61
N LEU A 463 -38.13 -9.81 -1.68
CA LEU A 463 -36.88 -9.23 -2.19
C LEU A 463 -36.50 -7.92 -1.49
N ASP A 464 -35.42 -8.00 -0.73
CA ASP A 464 -34.70 -6.87 -0.11
C ASP A 464 -33.66 -6.30 -1.08
N VAL A 465 -33.76 -5.00 -1.37
CA VAL A 465 -32.95 -4.28 -2.38
C VAL A 465 -32.39 -2.99 -1.79
N GLY A 466 -31.09 -2.74 -1.95
CA GLY A 466 -30.46 -1.47 -1.58
C GLY A 466 -29.67 -0.88 -2.75
N GLY A 467 -29.64 0.45 -2.88
CA GLY A 467 -28.88 1.11 -3.96
C GLY A 467 -27.39 0.78 -3.94
N PHE A 468 -26.75 0.80 -2.77
CA PHE A 468 -25.34 0.44 -2.60
C PHE A 468 -25.20 -1.02 -2.18
N VAL A 469 -25.76 -1.38 -1.01
CA VAL A 469 -25.67 -2.73 -0.44
C VAL A 469 -27.05 -3.33 -0.27
N GLY A 470 -27.22 -4.63 -0.52
CA GLY A 470 -28.43 -5.35 -0.11
C GLY A 470 -28.56 -5.36 1.41
N SER A 471 -27.90 -6.31 2.08
CA SER A 471 -27.86 -6.37 3.55
C SER A 471 -26.47 -6.00 4.10
N ASN A 472 -26.43 -5.20 5.17
CA ASN A 472 -25.24 -4.97 5.99
C ASN A 472 -25.47 -5.63 7.36
N GLN A 473 -24.75 -6.71 7.67
CA GLN A 473 -25.05 -7.61 8.78
C GLN A 473 -23.80 -8.16 9.47
N ASN A 474 -23.97 -8.75 10.65
CA ASN A 474 -22.91 -9.42 11.42
C ASN A 474 -21.66 -8.55 11.67
N SER A 475 -21.85 -7.31 12.14
CA SER A 475 -20.80 -6.30 12.34
C SER A 475 -20.14 -5.77 11.06
N GLY A 476 -20.79 -5.91 9.90
CA GLY A 476 -20.35 -5.29 8.65
C GLY A 476 -20.19 -3.78 8.78
N THR A 477 -19.13 -3.22 8.19
CA THR A 477 -18.81 -1.79 8.26
C THR A 477 -18.78 -1.19 6.86
N ILE A 478 -19.52 -0.10 6.66
CA ILE A 478 -19.52 0.67 5.42
C ILE A 478 -19.20 2.13 5.78
N ARG A 479 -18.11 2.69 5.25
CA ARG A 479 -17.72 4.07 5.59
C ARG A 479 -17.11 4.86 4.45
N ASN A 480 -17.41 6.15 4.39
CA ASN A 480 -16.96 7.03 3.31
C ASN A 480 -17.40 6.51 1.93
N CYS A 481 -18.65 6.04 1.79
CA CYS A 481 -19.15 5.44 0.54
C CYS A 481 -20.36 6.21 -0.02
N TYR A 482 -20.58 6.15 -1.34
CA TYR A 482 -21.75 6.77 -1.94
C TYR A 482 -22.43 5.96 -3.05
N VAL A 483 -23.71 6.25 -3.29
CA VAL A 483 -24.44 5.72 -4.45
C VAL A 483 -25.23 6.81 -5.17
N ILE A 484 -25.18 6.76 -6.50
CA ILE A 484 -26.02 7.56 -7.39
C ILE A 484 -26.92 6.59 -8.16
N ALA A 485 -28.24 6.71 -7.99
CA ALA A 485 -29.20 5.97 -8.80
C ALA A 485 -29.28 6.61 -10.19
N ARG A 486 -28.73 5.92 -11.20
CA ARG A 486 -28.89 6.25 -12.62
C ARG A 486 -30.32 5.96 -13.06
N ASP A 487 -30.85 4.80 -12.72
CA ASP A 487 -32.22 4.37 -13.02
C ASP A 487 -32.95 3.97 -11.72
N THR A 488 -34.16 3.43 -11.86
CA THR A 488 -35.03 2.93 -10.81
C THR A 488 -34.32 1.89 -9.95
N ILE A 489 -34.49 2.00 -8.63
CA ILE A 489 -34.20 0.96 -7.65
C ILE A 489 -35.55 0.36 -7.26
N ALA A 490 -35.90 -0.75 -7.92
CA ALA A 490 -37.14 -1.46 -7.72
C ALA A 490 -36.95 -2.65 -6.76
N GLY A 491 -37.96 -2.94 -5.93
CA GLY A 491 -38.01 -4.15 -5.12
C GLY A 491 -39.41 -4.46 -4.60
N LEU A 492 -39.53 -5.55 -3.84
CA LEU A 492 -40.84 -6.07 -3.41
C LEU A 492 -41.08 -5.95 -1.90
N PHE A 493 -40.04 -5.95 -1.07
CA PHE A 493 -40.18 -5.90 0.38
C PHE A 493 -39.45 -4.69 0.98
N ASN A 494 -38.21 -4.82 1.49
CA ASN A 494 -37.44 -3.64 1.91
C ASN A 494 -36.68 -3.05 0.72
N VAL A 495 -36.90 -1.76 0.43
CA VAL A 495 -36.18 -1.07 -0.65
C VAL A 495 -35.50 0.18 -0.10
N GLY A 496 -34.18 0.12 0.00
CA GLY A 496 -33.31 1.17 0.49
C GLY A 496 -32.61 1.94 -0.62
N GLY A 497 -32.62 3.26 -0.55
CA GLY A 497 -31.81 4.10 -1.43
C GLY A 497 -30.29 3.90 -1.29
N PHE A 498 -29.82 3.47 -0.11
CA PHE A 498 -28.42 3.13 0.17
C PHE A 498 -28.27 1.66 0.57
N ALA A 499 -28.94 1.22 1.64
CA ALA A 499 -28.90 -0.14 2.15
C ALA A 499 -30.32 -0.66 2.35
N SER A 500 -30.65 -1.89 1.98
CA SER A 500 -32.00 -2.40 2.30
C SER A 500 -32.14 -2.57 3.83
N LEU A 501 -31.13 -3.16 4.46
CA LEU A 501 -31.10 -3.54 5.87
C LEU A 501 -29.72 -3.28 6.47
N ASN A 502 -29.68 -2.75 7.69
CA ASN A 502 -28.48 -2.59 8.51
C ASN A 502 -28.72 -3.21 9.90
N GLN A 503 -28.14 -4.38 10.15
CA GLN A 503 -28.55 -5.29 11.23
C GLN A 503 -27.38 -5.72 12.11
N TYR A 504 -27.68 -6.28 13.29
CA TYR A 504 -26.73 -7.03 14.13
C TYR A 504 -25.40 -6.31 14.42
N GLY A 505 -25.46 -5.05 14.89
CA GLY A 505 -24.28 -4.26 15.26
C GLY A 505 -23.49 -3.66 14.09
N SER A 506 -23.95 -3.84 12.85
CA SER A 506 -23.31 -3.31 11.65
C SER A 506 -23.39 -1.79 11.57
N THR A 507 -22.39 -1.16 10.94
CA THR A 507 -22.21 0.31 10.93
C THR A 507 -22.20 0.86 9.51
N ILE A 508 -22.89 1.99 9.31
CA ILE A 508 -22.81 2.81 8.10
C ILE A 508 -22.44 4.24 8.53
N GLU A 509 -21.29 4.78 8.10
CA GLU A 509 -20.89 6.15 8.49
C GLU A 509 -20.30 7.01 7.37
N ASN A 510 -20.55 8.32 7.41
CA ASN A 510 -20.07 9.30 6.43
C ASN A 510 -20.43 8.93 4.97
N CYS A 511 -21.64 8.39 4.76
CA CYS A 511 -22.09 7.91 3.45
C CYS A 511 -23.19 8.80 2.86
N TYR A 512 -23.40 8.76 1.54
CA TYR A 512 -24.58 9.41 0.95
C TYR A 512 -25.25 8.63 -0.19
N ALA A 513 -26.54 8.91 -0.39
CA ALA A 513 -27.32 8.37 -1.51
C ALA A 513 -28.03 9.49 -2.28
N VAL A 514 -27.83 9.52 -3.60
CA VAL A 514 -28.59 10.35 -4.54
C VAL A 514 -29.53 9.44 -5.31
N THR A 515 -30.77 9.34 -4.83
CA THR A 515 -31.80 8.50 -5.47
C THR A 515 -32.95 9.30 -6.06
N THR A 516 -33.12 10.57 -5.68
CA THR A 516 -34.22 11.42 -6.14
C THR A 516 -35.57 10.69 -5.99
N ASP A 517 -36.35 10.55 -7.05
CA ASP A 517 -37.65 9.86 -7.10
C ASP A 517 -37.58 8.39 -7.58
N LYS A 518 -36.38 7.82 -7.69
CA LYS A 518 -36.13 6.53 -8.36
C LYS A 518 -36.37 5.30 -7.49
N ILE A 519 -36.81 5.43 -6.24
CA ILE A 519 -37.09 4.29 -5.35
C ILE A 519 -38.53 3.80 -5.60
N GLN A 520 -38.68 2.52 -5.97
CA GLN A 520 -39.97 1.86 -6.15
C GLN A 520 -40.05 0.60 -5.29
N CYS A 521 -41.04 0.53 -4.39
CA CYS A 521 -41.39 -0.69 -3.69
C CYS A 521 -42.84 -1.08 -3.97
N SER A 522 -43.07 -2.36 -4.26
CA SER A 522 -44.43 -2.91 -4.39
C SER A 522 -45.13 -3.09 -3.04
N ASP A 523 -44.39 -3.24 -1.93
CA ASP A 523 -44.93 -3.14 -0.57
C ASP A 523 -44.66 -1.74 0.03
N THR A 524 -45.73 -0.97 0.20
CA THR A 524 -45.68 0.45 0.58
C THR A 524 -45.12 0.74 1.98
N VAL A 525 -44.87 -0.27 2.82
CA VAL A 525 -44.45 -0.07 4.22
C VAL A 525 -42.94 0.17 4.38
N SER A 526 -42.11 -0.34 3.46
CA SER A 526 -40.64 -0.45 3.67
C SER A 526 -39.78 0.24 2.61
N ALA A 527 -40.29 1.28 1.94
CA ALA A 527 -39.50 2.15 1.06
C ALA A 527 -38.73 3.20 1.88
N GLY A 528 -37.39 3.09 1.93
CA GLY A 528 -36.50 3.89 2.77
C GLY A 528 -35.23 4.35 2.06
N VAL A 529 -34.35 5.06 2.78
CA VAL A 529 -32.93 5.20 2.36
C VAL A 529 -32.11 4.08 2.98
N ALA A 530 -32.34 3.80 4.27
CA ALA A 530 -31.91 2.57 4.92
C ALA A 530 -32.88 2.12 6.01
N VAL A 531 -33.15 0.81 6.10
CA VAL A 531 -33.82 0.23 7.27
C VAL A 531 -32.76 -0.20 8.26
N ASN A 532 -32.78 0.37 9.46
CA ASN A 532 -31.86 0.05 10.55
C ASN A 532 -32.55 -0.85 11.58
N GLU A 533 -31.96 -2.02 11.85
CA GLU A 533 -32.45 -3.01 12.82
C GLU A 533 -31.33 -3.42 13.79
N ASN A 534 -31.03 -2.50 14.72
CA ASN A 534 -29.95 -2.64 15.71
C ASN A 534 -28.52 -2.56 15.13
N GLY A 535 -28.34 -1.81 14.04
CA GLY A 535 -27.03 -1.29 13.63
C GLY A 535 -26.86 0.19 13.95
N THR A 536 -25.70 0.75 13.59
CA THR A 536 -25.35 2.17 13.73
C THR A 536 -25.39 2.86 12.36
N ILE A 537 -25.98 4.05 12.28
CA ILE A 537 -25.92 4.92 11.11
C ILE A 537 -25.50 6.32 11.58
N LYS A 538 -24.50 6.94 10.95
CA LYS A 538 -23.89 8.18 11.47
C LYS A 538 -23.39 9.07 10.33
N ASN A 539 -23.64 10.39 10.41
CA ASN A 539 -23.18 11.35 9.39
C ASN A 539 -23.60 10.95 7.95
N CYS A 540 -24.78 10.35 7.78
CA CYS A 540 -25.23 9.83 6.50
C CYS A 540 -26.28 10.75 5.87
N TYR A 541 -26.23 10.97 4.55
CA TYR A 541 -27.04 11.97 3.85
C TYR A 541 -27.82 11.39 2.66
N ALA A 542 -28.99 11.96 2.37
CA ALA A 542 -29.86 11.45 1.30
C ALA A 542 -30.56 12.55 0.51
N VAL A 543 -30.31 12.59 -0.81
CA VAL A 543 -31.13 13.33 -1.78
C VAL A 543 -32.14 12.34 -2.37
N SER A 544 -33.35 12.33 -1.81
CA SER A 544 -34.41 11.37 -2.16
C SER A 544 -35.80 11.93 -1.88
N THR A 545 -36.82 11.50 -2.63
CA THR A 545 -38.24 11.78 -2.30
C THR A 545 -38.80 10.76 -1.30
N ALA A 546 -38.23 9.56 -1.20
CA ALA A 546 -38.63 8.51 -0.27
C ALA A 546 -38.48 8.92 1.20
N ALA A 547 -39.06 8.11 2.11
CA ALA A 547 -38.75 8.19 3.52
C ALA A 547 -37.29 7.76 3.78
N VAL A 548 -36.72 8.12 4.93
CA VAL A 548 -35.35 7.68 5.29
C VAL A 548 -35.29 6.28 5.89
N GLY A 549 -36.44 5.68 6.22
CA GLY A 549 -36.55 4.40 6.93
C GLY A 549 -36.44 4.58 8.45
N SER A 550 -36.07 3.53 9.17
CA SER A 550 -35.72 3.59 10.61
C SER A 550 -34.27 4.04 10.86
N GLY A 551 -33.53 4.40 9.81
CA GLY A 551 -32.13 4.82 9.88
C GLY A 551 -31.91 6.33 10.03
N GLU A 552 -30.79 6.70 10.67
CA GLU A 552 -30.38 8.10 10.91
C GLU A 552 -29.82 8.83 9.66
N PHE A 553 -30.24 8.43 8.46
CA PHE A 553 -29.92 9.17 7.23
C PHE A 553 -30.62 10.54 7.26
N GLN A 554 -29.84 11.61 7.11
CA GLN A 554 -30.33 12.98 7.04
C GLN A 554 -30.81 13.27 5.62
N LYS A 555 -32.14 13.41 5.46
CA LYS A 555 -32.74 13.84 4.21
C LYS A 555 -32.38 15.30 3.92
N VAL A 556 -31.77 15.56 2.76
CA VAL A 556 -31.29 16.88 2.35
C VAL A 556 -31.73 17.20 0.93
N GLU A 557 -31.91 18.50 0.67
CA GLU A 557 -32.11 19.01 -0.69
C GLU A 557 -30.79 18.94 -1.48
N GLU A 558 -30.89 18.87 -2.82
CA GLU A 558 -29.73 18.71 -3.70
C GLU A 558 -28.66 19.80 -3.49
N SER A 559 -29.10 21.05 -3.31
CA SER A 559 -28.25 22.22 -3.08
C SER A 559 -27.57 22.25 -1.71
N ALA A 560 -27.97 21.39 -0.77
CA ALA A 560 -27.35 21.29 0.55
C ALA A 560 -26.25 20.21 0.60
N LEU A 561 -26.24 19.28 -0.36
CA LEU A 561 -25.18 18.28 -0.51
C LEU A 561 -24.10 18.74 -1.51
N LYS A 562 -24.44 19.60 -2.47
CA LYS A 562 -23.52 20.09 -3.49
C LYS A 562 -22.63 21.25 -3.02
N GLY A 563 -21.37 21.29 -3.48
CA GLY A 563 -20.47 22.44 -3.30
C GLY A 563 -19.72 22.54 -1.96
N THR A 564 -20.11 21.81 -0.92
CA THR A 564 -19.42 21.79 0.38
C THR A 564 -19.47 20.42 1.02
N LEU A 565 -18.43 20.02 1.73
CA LEU A 565 -18.42 18.76 2.50
C LEU A 565 -19.44 18.79 3.66
N PRO A 566 -20.31 17.78 3.77
CA PRO A 566 -21.21 17.63 4.91
C PRO A 566 -20.48 17.36 6.24
N GLN A 567 -21.18 17.50 7.37
CA GLN A 567 -20.61 17.19 8.67
C GLN A 567 -20.19 15.70 8.73
N GLY A 568 -18.94 15.45 9.13
CA GLY A 568 -18.36 14.12 9.21
C GLY A 568 -17.55 13.69 7.99
N PHE A 569 -17.61 14.44 6.89
CA PHE A 569 -16.80 14.19 5.70
C PHE A 569 -15.46 14.90 5.86
N ASP A 570 -14.37 14.12 5.86
CA ASP A 570 -13.01 14.64 6.00
C ASP A 570 -12.41 15.03 4.64
N ALA A 571 -11.72 16.17 4.57
CA ALA A 571 -11.12 16.70 3.34
C ALA A 571 -9.89 15.91 2.85
N SER A 572 -9.36 14.98 3.67
CA SER A 572 -8.35 14.00 3.24
C SER A 572 -8.94 12.83 2.45
N VAL A 573 -10.25 12.58 2.57
CA VAL A 573 -10.96 11.48 1.89
C VAL A 573 -11.92 12.00 0.81
N TRP A 574 -12.50 13.18 1.02
CA TRP A 574 -13.54 13.75 0.16
C TRP A 574 -13.15 15.12 -0.40
N THR A 575 -13.45 15.33 -1.67
CA THR A 575 -13.41 16.63 -2.34
C THR A 575 -14.83 17.15 -2.58
N ALA A 576 -14.99 18.47 -2.71
CA ALA A 576 -16.25 19.10 -3.08
C ALA A 576 -15.98 20.26 -4.06
N ALA A 577 -16.65 20.22 -5.21
CA ALA A 577 -16.60 21.26 -6.23
C ALA A 577 -17.96 21.98 -6.37
N GLU A 578 -17.95 23.25 -6.77
CA GLU A 578 -19.16 24.07 -6.88
C GLU A 578 -20.14 23.47 -7.89
N GLY A 579 -21.35 23.12 -7.42
CA GLY A 579 -22.39 22.49 -8.25
C GLY A 579 -22.34 20.97 -8.32
N GLU A 580 -21.32 20.33 -7.73
CA GLU A 580 -21.11 18.88 -7.74
C GLU A 580 -21.32 18.26 -6.36
N TYR A 581 -21.69 16.97 -6.34
CA TYR A 581 -21.78 16.20 -5.10
C TYR A 581 -20.38 15.84 -4.59
N PRO A 582 -20.19 15.59 -3.27
CA PRO A 582 -18.89 15.24 -2.73
C PRO A 582 -18.31 14.01 -3.45
N GLN A 583 -17.11 14.15 -4.01
CA GLN A 583 -16.39 13.06 -4.66
C GLN A 583 -15.35 12.52 -3.70
N LEU A 584 -14.99 11.25 -3.85
CA LEU A 584 -13.84 10.71 -3.13
C LEU A 584 -12.56 11.21 -3.79
N ALA A 585 -11.55 11.56 -3.00
CA ALA A 585 -10.28 12.10 -3.50
C ALA A 585 -9.48 11.10 -4.35
N ASN A 586 -9.80 9.81 -4.22
CA ASN A 586 -9.25 8.69 -4.98
C ASN A 586 -10.09 8.30 -6.21
N ASN A 587 -11.17 9.03 -6.53
CA ASN A 587 -12.01 8.71 -7.67
C ASN A 587 -11.25 9.03 -8.98
N PRO A 588 -10.97 8.04 -9.86
CA PRO A 588 -10.25 8.27 -11.12
C PRO A 588 -11.04 9.11 -12.16
N GLN A 589 -12.27 9.54 -11.84
CA GLN A 589 -13.07 10.48 -12.64
C GLN A 589 -13.27 11.86 -11.99
N ALA A 590 -12.56 12.18 -10.90
CA ALA A 590 -12.59 13.50 -10.24
C ALA A 590 -11.56 14.51 -10.79
#